data_AF-A0A7S4R802-F1
#
_entry.id   AF-A0A7S4R802-F1
#
_cell.length_a   1.000
_cell.length_b   1.000
_cell.length_c   1.000
_cell.angle_alpha   90.00
_cell.angle_beta   90.00
_cell.angle_gamma   90.00
#
_symmetry.space_group_name_H-M   'P 1'
#
loop_
_entity.id
_entity.type
_entity.pdbx_description
1 polymer ?
#
loop_
_entity_poly.entity_id
_entity_poly.type
_entity_poly.pdbx_seq_one_letter_code
_entity_poly.pdbx_strand_id
1 'polypeptide(L)'
;TLSSYSTVEEFLKVQLPELPEEATSRLMEGYKLEEDVALVITADKPAIDLYETAVDVAKNKLHDSFADLETKKKDVLEVQLDRVPLMVANWLCNDLFGLVKESATKRKEGEGNNNSSGDGESGGGGGANSLNHPISVEYSTVDGSRLGSLLALVINGTVSTTQAKKILSVMYYDDLTSDPQYISESRGWKLQSDPTILYELCQQVLGNSKYEQQLEQYKKGGKHVVKMEKFFLGKIMAESRGNAHPEVLADVLKCSLEELVDN
;
A
#
# COMPACT_ATOMS: atom_id res chain seq x y z
N THR A 1 -0.30 41.78 19.09
CA THR A 1 -1.63 41.19 19.37
C THR A 1 -1.54 40.23 20.55
N LEU A 2 -1.23 40.76 21.74
CA LEU A 2 -1.10 40.01 23.01
C LEU A 2 -2.32 40.21 23.92
N SER A 3 -3.49 40.49 23.34
CA SER A 3 -4.66 41.01 24.08
C SER A 3 -5.89 40.09 24.01
N SER A 4 -5.72 38.77 23.89
CA SER A 4 -6.84 37.82 23.90
C SER A 4 -6.69 36.61 24.82
N TYR A 5 -5.66 36.55 25.66
CA TYR A 5 -5.47 35.42 26.59
C TYR A 5 -5.50 35.94 28.02
N SER A 6 -6.41 35.40 28.82
CA SER A 6 -6.71 35.93 30.16
C SER A 6 -5.74 35.42 31.22
N THR A 7 -5.00 34.34 30.95
CA THR A 7 -3.95 33.81 31.83
C THR A 7 -2.77 33.20 31.06
N VAL A 8 -1.62 33.07 31.73
CA VAL A 8 -0.44 32.36 31.22
C VAL A 8 -0.76 30.88 30.96
N GLU A 9 -1.66 30.28 31.75
CA GLU A 9 -2.14 28.91 31.54
C GLU A 9 -2.97 28.76 30.26
N GLU A 10 -3.78 29.76 29.91
CA GLU A 10 -4.58 29.78 28.68
C GLU A 10 -3.70 29.96 27.43
N PHE A 11 -2.65 30.79 27.55
CA PHE A 11 -1.61 30.92 26.53
C PHE A 11 -0.79 29.64 26.36
N LEU A 12 -0.40 29.01 27.47
CA LEU A 12 0.35 27.75 27.45
C LEU A 12 -0.49 26.60 26.90
N LYS A 13 -1.78 26.47 27.25
CA LYS A 13 -2.66 25.44 26.69
C LYS A 13 -2.86 25.53 25.18
N VAL A 14 -2.84 26.75 24.61
CA VAL A 14 -2.98 26.97 23.17
C VAL A 14 -1.67 26.71 22.41
N GLN A 15 -0.52 26.83 23.09
CA GLN A 15 0.81 26.69 22.49
C GLN A 15 1.51 25.36 22.84
N LEU A 16 1.03 24.64 23.85
CA LEU A 16 1.56 23.34 24.24
C LEU A 16 1.05 22.28 23.27
N PRO A 17 1.95 21.56 22.57
CA PRO A 17 1.55 20.41 21.77
C PRO A 17 0.90 19.36 22.67
N GLU A 18 -0.07 18.63 22.10
CA GLU A 18 -0.71 17.47 22.72
C GLU A 18 0.34 16.53 23.33
N LEU A 19 0.08 16.01 24.54
CA LEU A 19 0.99 15.06 25.16
C LEU A 19 1.02 13.75 24.34
N PRO A 20 2.16 13.06 24.22
CA PRO A 20 2.23 11.82 23.43
C PRO A 20 1.21 10.74 23.85
N GLU A 21 0.92 10.62 25.16
CA GLU A 21 -0.10 9.69 25.68
C GLU A 21 -1.53 10.08 25.28
N GLU A 22 -1.83 11.39 25.28
CA GLU A 22 -3.11 11.93 24.82
C GLU A 22 -3.27 11.72 23.31
N ALA A 23 -2.22 12.02 22.53
CA ALA A 23 -2.19 11.79 21.08
C ALA A 23 -2.36 10.30 20.74
N THR A 24 -1.72 9.41 21.49
CA THR A 24 -1.83 7.96 21.27
C THR A 24 -3.27 7.51 21.52
N SER A 25 -3.86 7.94 22.63
CA SER A 25 -5.26 7.65 22.96
C SER A 25 -6.22 8.19 21.89
N ARG A 26 -6.00 9.42 21.42
CA ARG A 26 -6.77 10.04 20.34
C ARG A 26 -6.67 9.24 19.05
N LEU A 27 -5.48 8.79 18.67
CA LEU A 27 -5.30 7.99 17.45
C LEU A 27 -5.97 6.62 17.57
N MET A 28 -5.89 5.98 18.74
CA MET A 28 -6.58 4.71 18.99
C MET A 28 -8.10 4.85 18.94
N GLU A 29 -8.67 5.85 19.62
CA GLU A 29 -10.13 6.03 19.67
C GLU A 29 -10.69 6.57 18.34
N GLY A 30 -10.05 7.59 17.78
CA GLY A 30 -10.52 8.30 16.59
C GLY A 30 -10.31 7.53 15.29
N TYR A 31 -9.23 6.76 15.19
CA TYR A 31 -8.86 6.03 13.97
C TYR A 31 -8.84 4.51 14.14
N LYS A 32 -9.19 3.99 15.33
CA LYS A 32 -9.20 2.54 15.64
C LYS A 32 -7.84 1.88 15.41
N LEU A 33 -6.76 2.61 15.68
CA LEU A 33 -5.40 2.08 15.57
C LEU A 33 -5.09 1.16 16.74
N GLU A 34 -4.25 0.16 16.48
CA GLU A 34 -3.62 -0.64 17.53
C GLU A 34 -2.60 0.22 18.31
N GLU A 35 -2.42 -0.09 19.60
CA GLU A 35 -1.59 0.70 20.52
C GLU A 35 -0.13 0.79 20.04
N ASP A 36 0.43 -0.29 19.53
CA ASP A 36 1.79 -0.35 19.01
C ASP A 36 1.98 0.56 17.79
N VAL A 37 1.04 0.57 16.87
CA VAL A 37 1.03 1.43 15.69
C VAL A 37 0.88 2.90 16.10
N ALA A 38 -0.04 3.19 17.02
CA ALA A 38 -0.26 4.55 17.52
C ALA A 38 0.99 5.09 18.23
N LEU A 39 1.66 4.27 19.05
CA LEU A 39 2.92 4.64 19.73
C LEU A 39 4.05 4.93 18.74
N VAL A 40 4.16 4.19 17.64
CA VAL A 40 5.18 4.46 16.61
C VAL A 40 4.94 5.83 15.96
N ILE A 41 3.68 6.16 15.64
CA ILE A 41 3.33 7.46 15.04
C ILE A 41 3.56 8.60 16.03
N THR A 42 3.16 8.46 17.29
CA THR A 42 3.29 9.54 18.29
C THR A 42 4.70 9.72 18.82
N ALA A 43 5.55 8.70 18.73
CA ALA A 43 6.98 8.80 19.05
C ALA A 43 7.73 9.76 18.11
N ASP A 44 7.22 10.00 16.90
CA ASP A 44 7.79 10.92 15.92
C ASP A 44 6.79 12.04 15.60
N LYS A 45 6.96 13.21 16.22
CA LYS A 45 5.99 14.31 16.12
C LYS A 45 5.60 14.69 14.67
N PRO A 46 6.52 14.80 13.69
CA PRO A 46 6.17 15.04 12.29
C PRO A 46 5.30 13.96 11.65
N ALA A 47 5.33 12.73 12.18
CA ALA A 47 4.55 11.61 11.65
C ALA A 47 3.05 11.75 11.92
N ILE A 48 2.64 12.48 12.97
CA ILE A 48 1.23 12.77 13.25
C ILE A 48 0.64 13.62 12.11
N ASP A 49 1.28 14.74 11.78
CA ASP A 49 0.79 15.65 10.73
C ASP A 49 0.80 14.96 9.34
N LEU A 50 1.85 14.17 9.06
CA LEU A 50 1.95 13.38 7.82
C LEU A 50 0.82 12.36 7.75
N TYR A 51 0.57 11.62 8.83
CA TYR A 51 -0.49 10.63 8.93
C TYR A 51 -1.87 11.25 8.71
N GLU A 52 -2.21 12.31 9.44
CA GLU A 52 -3.51 12.97 9.34
C GLU A 52 -3.74 13.54 7.95
N THR A 53 -2.73 14.23 7.38
CA THR A 53 -2.77 14.74 6.01
C THR A 53 -3.00 13.60 5.00
N ALA A 54 -2.32 12.48 5.16
CA ALA A 54 -2.48 11.33 4.27
C ALA A 54 -3.87 10.68 4.37
N VAL A 55 -4.43 10.59 5.58
CA VAL A 55 -5.80 10.12 5.78
C VAL A 55 -6.80 11.04 5.09
N ASP A 56 -6.70 12.35 5.30
CA ASP A 56 -7.62 13.32 4.71
C ASP A 56 -7.54 13.34 3.19
N VAL A 57 -6.32 13.34 2.63
CA VAL A 57 -6.11 13.32 1.18
C VAL A 57 -6.64 12.03 0.58
N ALA A 58 -6.40 10.88 1.20
CA ALA A 58 -6.92 9.60 0.71
C ALA A 58 -8.46 9.57 0.73
N LYS A 59 -9.08 10.04 1.82
CA LYS A 59 -10.55 10.14 1.93
C LYS A 59 -11.14 11.08 0.88
N ASN A 60 -10.54 12.25 0.68
CA ASN A 60 -11.00 13.23 -0.31
C ASN A 60 -10.90 12.67 -1.73
N LYS A 61 -9.78 12.05 -2.10
CA LYS A 61 -9.60 11.41 -3.41
C LYS A 61 -10.60 10.27 -3.66
N LEU A 62 -10.91 9.49 -2.63
CA LEU A 62 -11.96 8.47 -2.69
C LEU A 62 -13.34 9.11 -2.83
N HIS A 63 -13.63 10.20 -2.13
CA HIS A 63 -14.90 10.91 -2.29
C HIS A 63 -15.07 11.47 -3.71
N ASP A 64 -14.05 12.13 -4.26
CA ASP A 64 -14.03 12.68 -5.61
C ASP A 64 -14.26 11.61 -6.68
N SER A 65 -13.70 10.41 -6.48
CA SER A 65 -13.88 9.28 -7.39
C SER A 65 -15.33 8.76 -7.41
N PHE A 66 -16.16 9.16 -6.43
CA PHE A 66 -17.52 8.68 -6.21
C PHE A 66 -18.58 9.80 -6.23
N ALA A 67 -18.21 11.03 -6.61
CA ALA A 67 -19.06 12.23 -6.50
C ALA A 67 -20.42 12.15 -7.23
N ASP A 68 -20.52 11.34 -8.29
CA ASP A 68 -21.72 11.22 -9.15
C ASP A 68 -22.53 9.92 -8.97
N LEU A 69 -22.36 9.19 -7.85
CA LEU A 69 -22.83 7.80 -7.76
C LEU A 69 -24.19 7.57 -7.08
N GLU A 70 -24.91 6.58 -7.60
CA GLU A 70 -26.17 6.05 -7.07
C GLU A 70 -26.02 5.45 -5.66
N THR A 71 -27.13 5.36 -4.92
CA THR A 71 -27.21 4.93 -3.50
C THR A 71 -26.45 3.64 -3.20
N LYS A 72 -26.45 2.65 -4.10
CA LYS A 72 -25.80 1.33 -3.90
C LYS A 72 -24.27 1.39 -3.86
N LYS A 73 -23.65 2.42 -4.42
CA LYS A 73 -22.19 2.63 -4.35
C LYS A 73 -21.75 3.43 -3.12
N LYS A 74 -22.70 4.03 -2.37
CA LYS A 74 -22.39 4.74 -1.11
C LYS A 74 -21.95 3.77 -0.03
N ASP A 75 -22.59 2.61 0.09
CA ASP A 75 -22.20 1.58 1.07
C ASP A 75 -20.77 1.07 0.80
N VAL A 76 -20.40 0.92 -0.49
CA VAL A 76 -19.04 0.52 -0.89
C VAL A 76 -18.02 1.61 -0.53
N LEU A 77 -18.36 2.88 -0.78
CA LEU A 77 -17.50 4.01 -0.42
C LEU A 77 -17.31 4.11 1.10
N GLU A 78 -18.36 3.96 1.89
CA GLU A 78 -18.28 4.01 3.36
C GLU A 78 -17.33 2.92 3.89
N VAL A 79 -17.44 1.69 3.38
CA VAL A 79 -16.53 0.60 3.72
C VAL A 79 -15.09 0.90 3.30
N GLN A 80 -14.86 1.59 2.18
CA GLN A 80 -13.53 2.01 1.75
C GLN A 80 -12.95 3.11 2.65
N LEU A 81 -13.75 4.12 3.01
CA LEU A 81 -13.35 5.24 3.87
C LEU A 81 -12.98 4.78 5.28
N ASP A 82 -13.70 3.79 5.83
CA ASP A 82 -13.41 3.20 7.13
C ASP A 82 -12.06 2.48 7.20
N ARG A 83 -11.56 2.00 6.06
CA ARG A 83 -10.26 1.31 5.97
C ARG A 83 -9.08 2.26 5.82
N VAL A 84 -9.32 3.51 5.40
CA VAL A 84 -8.26 4.48 5.12
C VAL A 84 -7.30 4.64 6.31
N PRO A 85 -7.77 4.90 7.55
CA PRO A 85 -6.87 5.21 8.65
C PRO A 85 -5.88 4.09 8.96
N LEU A 86 -6.38 2.85 9.10
CA LEU A 86 -5.52 1.69 9.35
C LEU A 86 -4.54 1.44 8.19
N MET A 87 -4.97 1.65 6.95
CA MET A 87 -4.10 1.45 5.81
C MET A 87 -2.98 2.49 5.75
N VAL A 88 -3.29 3.77 5.99
CA VAL A 88 -2.29 4.84 6.08
C VAL A 88 -1.30 4.58 7.21
N ALA A 89 -1.79 4.22 8.40
CA ALA A 89 -0.93 3.94 9.55
C ALA A 89 0.05 2.79 9.27
N ASN A 90 -0.45 1.69 8.68
CA ASN A 90 0.38 0.54 8.33
C ASN A 90 1.44 0.86 7.29
N TRP A 91 1.12 1.63 6.25
CA TRP A 91 2.09 2.02 5.22
C TRP A 91 3.11 3.02 5.74
N LEU A 92 2.68 3.96 6.59
CA LEU A 92 3.57 4.89 7.27
C LEU A 92 4.59 4.13 8.12
N CYS A 93 4.11 3.27 9.03
CA CYS A 93 4.93 2.49 9.97
C CYS A 93 5.84 1.46 9.29
N ASN A 94 5.33 0.70 8.32
CA ASN A 94 6.06 -0.44 7.77
C ASN A 94 6.86 -0.10 6.52
N ASP A 95 6.30 0.72 5.62
CA ASP A 95 6.89 0.98 4.31
C ASP A 95 7.67 2.30 4.30
N LEU A 96 7.07 3.41 4.75
CA LEU A 96 7.74 4.71 4.70
C LEU A 96 8.86 4.84 5.72
N PHE A 97 8.62 4.54 7.00
CA PHE A 97 9.70 4.50 8.00
C PHE A 97 10.78 3.46 7.64
N GLY A 98 10.39 2.36 6.97
CA GLY A 98 11.32 1.39 6.40
C GLY A 98 12.29 2.02 5.39
N LEU A 99 11.77 2.82 4.45
CA LEU A 99 12.57 3.56 3.45
C LEU A 99 13.46 4.63 4.09
N VAL A 100 12.95 5.36 5.09
CA VAL A 100 13.76 6.34 5.84
C VAL A 100 14.91 5.65 6.57
N LYS A 101 14.66 4.50 7.19
CA LYS A 101 15.69 3.69 7.84
C LYS A 101 16.74 3.22 6.83
N GLU A 102 16.31 2.67 5.69
CA GLU A 102 17.18 2.17 4.63
C GLU A 102 18.05 3.28 4.02
N SER A 103 17.49 4.46 3.80
CA SER A 103 18.23 5.61 3.27
C SER A 103 19.25 6.16 4.28
N ALA A 104 18.98 6.04 5.57
CA ALA A 104 19.91 6.40 6.64
C ALA A 104 21.07 5.40 6.76
N THR A 105 20.84 4.09 6.59
CA THR A 105 21.90 3.08 6.65
C THR A 105 22.82 3.13 5.44
N LYS A 106 22.26 3.27 4.23
CA LYS A 106 23.05 3.38 2.97
C LYS A 106 24.03 4.56 2.99
N ARG A 107 23.64 5.69 3.59
CA ARG A 107 24.53 6.86 3.77
C ARG A 107 25.75 6.52 4.65
N LYS A 108 25.55 5.78 5.74
CA LYS A 108 26.63 5.38 6.66
C LYS A 108 27.63 4.41 6.01
N GLU A 109 27.15 3.50 5.17
CA GLU A 109 28.01 2.55 4.44
C GLU A 109 28.83 3.23 3.33
N GLY A 110 28.25 4.23 2.64
CA GLY A 110 28.96 5.01 1.62
C GLY A 110 30.08 5.90 2.18
N GLU A 111 29.99 6.33 3.44
CA GLU A 111 31.03 7.10 4.13
C GLU A 111 32.12 6.22 4.79
N GLY A 112 31.87 4.92 4.96
CA GLY A 112 32.75 3.99 5.67
C GLY A 112 33.73 3.19 4.81
N ASN A 113 33.61 3.21 3.47
CA ASN A 113 34.37 2.28 2.63
C ASN A 113 35.64 2.89 1.99
N ASN A 114 36.61 3.17 2.86
CA ASN A 114 38.04 3.08 2.55
C ASN A 114 38.67 2.11 3.57
N ASN A 115 38.26 0.83 3.56
CA ASN A 115 39.12 -0.34 3.77
C ASN A 115 38.34 -1.68 3.85
N SER A 116 38.86 -2.64 3.08
CA SER A 116 38.80 -4.11 3.19
C SER A 116 37.46 -4.87 3.05
N SER A 117 37.38 -5.58 1.91
CA SER A 117 37.10 -7.02 1.71
C SER A 117 36.36 -7.83 2.78
N GLY A 118 35.34 -8.58 2.35
CA GLY A 118 34.90 -9.82 3.02
C GLY A 118 33.45 -10.24 2.72
N ASP A 119 33.32 -11.30 1.93
CA ASP A 119 32.22 -12.25 1.69
C ASP A 119 30.93 -12.22 2.54
N GLY A 120 29.80 -12.53 1.87
CA GLY A 120 28.89 -13.57 2.35
C GLY A 120 27.43 -13.22 2.74
N GLU A 121 26.51 -13.74 1.92
CA GLU A 121 25.19 -14.29 2.27
C GLU A 121 23.95 -13.41 2.54
N SER A 122 22.97 -13.67 1.67
CA SER A 122 21.53 -13.49 1.78
C SER A 122 20.93 -14.13 3.03
N GLY A 123 20.01 -13.43 3.69
CA GLY A 123 19.15 -14.00 4.73
C GLY A 123 17.92 -13.14 4.95
N GLY A 124 16.74 -13.67 4.60
CA GLY A 124 15.46 -13.07 4.90
C GLY A 124 15.00 -13.37 6.33
N GLY A 125 14.15 -12.48 6.84
CA GLY A 125 13.31 -12.69 8.02
C GLY A 125 13.92 -12.24 9.34
N GLY A 126 13.24 -11.32 10.03
CA GLY A 126 13.49 -11.12 11.46
C GLY A 126 13.15 -9.74 12.00
N GLY A 127 11.99 -9.68 12.68
CA GLY A 127 11.97 -9.17 14.05
C GLY A 127 11.90 -7.66 14.25
N ALA A 128 10.76 -7.24 14.79
CA ALA A 128 10.68 -6.11 15.69
C ALA A 128 11.78 -6.22 16.77
N ASN A 129 12.86 -5.45 16.60
CA ASN A 129 13.75 -4.91 17.65
C ASN A 129 15.02 -4.37 17.02
N SER A 130 14.97 -3.13 16.54
CA SER A 130 16.14 -2.24 16.52
C SER A 130 15.68 -0.81 16.23
N LEU A 131 15.24 -0.11 17.29
CA LEU A 131 15.05 1.34 17.31
C LEU A 131 15.95 1.90 18.42
N ASN A 132 17.23 2.12 18.10
CA ASN A 132 18.15 2.87 18.97
C ASN A 132 18.74 4.10 18.25
N HIS A 133 17.96 4.71 17.34
CA HIS A 133 18.18 6.06 16.83
C HIS A 133 16.83 6.61 16.33
N PRO A 134 16.49 7.91 16.51
CA PRO A 134 15.26 8.48 15.97
C PRO A 134 15.33 8.47 14.44
N ILE A 135 14.67 7.50 13.84
CA ILE A 135 14.29 7.53 12.42
C ILE A 135 13.04 8.40 12.39
N SER A 136 13.14 9.59 11.83
CA SER A 136 12.02 10.53 11.73
C SER A 136 11.58 10.69 10.29
N VAL A 137 10.26 10.77 10.07
CA VAL A 137 9.70 11.07 8.76
C VAL A 137 10.02 12.48 8.28
N GLU A 138 10.59 13.35 9.12
CA GLU A 138 11.09 14.65 8.67
C GLU A 138 12.14 14.54 7.54
N TYR A 139 12.85 13.41 7.47
CA TYR A 139 13.81 13.11 6.41
C TYR A 139 13.19 12.37 5.22
N SER A 140 11.86 12.19 5.22
CA SER A 140 11.13 11.64 4.09
C SER A 140 11.03 12.66 2.96
N THR A 141 11.20 12.21 1.73
CA THR A 141 10.88 12.97 0.52
C THR A 141 9.41 12.78 0.09
N VAL A 142 8.69 11.88 0.75
CA VAL A 142 7.26 11.63 0.56
C VAL A 142 6.49 12.31 1.69
N ASP A 143 5.68 13.29 1.34
CA ASP A 143 4.79 13.98 2.26
C ASP A 143 3.44 13.26 2.42
N GLY A 144 2.60 13.76 3.32
CA GLY A 144 1.28 13.17 3.59
C GLY A 144 0.36 13.22 2.38
N SER A 145 0.43 14.26 1.54
CA SER A 145 -0.43 14.39 0.37
C SER A 145 -0.13 13.32 -0.69
N ARG A 146 1.16 13.09 -0.93
CA ARG A 146 1.65 12.08 -1.87
C ARG A 146 1.37 10.68 -1.37
N LEU A 147 1.59 10.41 -0.07
CA LEU A 147 1.24 9.11 0.54
C LEU A 147 -0.28 8.84 0.47
N GLY A 148 -1.10 9.82 0.86
CA GLY A 148 -2.56 9.71 0.81
C GLY A 148 -3.08 9.47 -0.61
N SER A 149 -2.53 10.17 -1.60
CA SER A 149 -2.88 9.99 -3.01
C SER A 149 -2.52 8.57 -3.49
N LEU A 150 -1.37 8.03 -3.10
CA LEU A 150 -0.98 6.66 -3.42
C LEU A 150 -1.95 5.65 -2.82
N LEU A 151 -2.33 5.84 -1.55
CA LEU A 151 -3.22 4.90 -0.87
C LEU A 151 -4.65 4.94 -1.42
N ALA A 152 -5.12 6.10 -1.90
CA ALA A 152 -6.39 6.17 -2.63
C ALA A 152 -6.38 5.27 -3.88
N LEU A 153 -5.27 5.21 -4.62
CA LEU A 153 -5.12 4.34 -5.80
C LEU A 153 -5.11 2.85 -5.46
N VAL A 154 -4.63 2.49 -4.26
CA VAL A 154 -4.66 1.11 -3.78
C VAL A 154 -6.08 0.73 -3.36
N ILE A 155 -6.77 1.59 -2.59
CA ILE A 155 -8.12 1.32 -2.07
C ILE A 155 -9.13 1.21 -3.19
N ASN A 156 -9.04 2.07 -4.20
CA ASN A 156 -9.97 2.05 -5.34
C ASN A 156 -9.63 0.97 -6.39
N GLY A 157 -8.58 0.16 -6.18
CA GLY A 157 -8.18 -0.89 -7.11
C GLY A 157 -7.54 -0.40 -8.41
N THR A 158 -7.02 0.83 -8.46
CA THR A 158 -6.27 1.33 -9.62
C THR A 158 -4.88 0.68 -9.72
N VAL A 159 -4.25 0.42 -8.58
CA VAL A 159 -2.95 -0.27 -8.50
C VAL A 159 -2.99 -1.35 -7.42
N SER A 160 -2.22 -2.44 -7.63
CA SER A 160 -2.02 -3.43 -6.57
C SER A 160 -1.05 -2.93 -5.51
N THR A 161 -1.09 -3.50 -4.30
CA THR A 161 -0.10 -3.27 -3.23
C THR A 161 1.33 -3.43 -3.73
N THR A 162 1.58 -4.42 -4.59
CA THR A 162 2.92 -4.68 -5.14
C THR A 162 3.42 -3.52 -5.99
N GLN A 163 2.55 -2.98 -6.87
CA GLN A 163 2.93 -1.82 -7.68
C GLN A 163 2.98 -0.54 -6.86
N ALA A 164 2.10 -0.37 -5.89
CA ALA A 164 2.13 0.77 -4.98
C ALA A 164 3.45 0.86 -4.19
N LYS A 165 4.04 -0.27 -3.77
CA LYS A 165 5.37 -0.27 -3.13
C LYS A 165 6.48 0.19 -4.08
N LYS A 166 6.39 -0.17 -5.37
CA LYS A 166 7.33 0.35 -6.38
C LYS A 166 7.12 1.84 -6.62
N ILE A 167 5.87 2.30 -6.67
CA ILE A 167 5.54 3.72 -6.80
C ILE A 167 6.09 4.49 -5.59
N LEU A 168 5.89 4.00 -4.36
CA LEU A 168 6.44 4.62 -3.16
C LEU A 168 7.96 4.73 -3.21
N SER A 169 8.65 3.68 -3.67
CA SER A 169 10.11 3.71 -3.85
C SER A 169 10.55 4.78 -4.86
N VAL A 170 9.86 4.88 -6.00
CA VAL A 170 10.11 5.94 -6.99
C VAL A 170 9.82 7.32 -6.40
N MET A 171 8.70 7.49 -5.69
CA MET A 171 8.34 8.74 -5.02
C MET A 171 9.40 9.18 -4.00
N TYR A 172 10.08 8.20 -3.38
CA TYR A 172 11.08 8.43 -2.36
C TYR A 172 12.47 8.74 -2.95
N TYR A 173 12.94 7.96 -3.92
CA TYR A 173 14.31 8.06 -4.43
C TYR A 173 14.46 8.84 -5.73
N ASP A 174 13.52 8.71 -6.67
CA ASP A 174 13.75 9.09 -8.07
C ASP A 174 12.92 10.31 -8.49
N ASP A 175 11.71 10.44 -7.97
CA ASP A 175 10.73 11.45 -8.38
C ASP A 175 10.07 12.08 -7.15
N LEU A 176 10.56 13.26 -6.77
CA LEU A 176 10.17 13.92 -5.53
C LEU A 176 8.89 14.75 -5.65
N THR A 177 8.33 14.87 -6.86
CA THR A 177 7.27 15.86 -7.16
C THR A 177 6.05 15.27 -7.83
N SER A 178 6.20 14.24 -8.66
CA SER A 178 5.06 13.73 -9.44
C SER A 178 4.02 13.07 -8.55
N ASP A 179 2.77 13.19 -9.00
CA ASP A 179 1.62 12.49 -8.43
C ASP A 179 1.76 10.96 -8.68
N PRO A 180 1.44 10.10 -7.69
CA PRO A 180 1.54 8.64 -7.84
C PRO A 180 0.71 8.07 -8.99
N GLN A 181 -0.39 8.72 -9.38
CA GLN A 181 -1.18 8.32 -10.54
C GLN A 181 -0.38 8.46 -11.83
N TYR A 182 0.33 9.58 -12.00
CA TYR A 182 1.17 9.81 -13.17
C TYR A 182 2.34 8.80 -13.23
N ILE A 183 2.97 8.52 -12.08
CA ILE A 183 4.04 7.53 -11.97
C ILE A 183 3.52 6.13 -12.39
N SER A 184 2.31 5.77 -11.95
CA SER A 184 1.64 4.52 -12.32
C SER A 184 1.37 4.43 -13.82
N GLU A 185 0.79 5.49 -14.41
CA GLU A 185 0.44 5.55 -15.83
C GLU A 185 1.66 5.46 -16.73
N SER A 186 2.68 6.29 -16.48
CA SER A 186 3.90 6.36 -17.28
C SER A 186 4.69 5.06 -17.30
N ARG A 187 4.53 4.21 -16.28
CA ARG A 187 5.23 2.91 -16.15
C ARG A 187 4.35 1.71 -16.47
N GLY A 188 3.08 1.91 -16.83
CA GLY A 188 2.14 0.83 -17.11
C GLY A 188 1.87 -0.06 -15.89
N TRP A 189 1.79 0.56 -14.71
CA TRP A 189 1.59 -0.14 -13.42
C TRP A 189 0.13 -0.11 -12.92
N LYS A 190 -0.77 0.47 -13.72
CA LYS A 190 -2.21 0.33 -13.49
C LYS A 190 -2.65 -1.13 -13.60
N LEU A 191 -3.65 -1.49 -12.80
CA LEU A 191 -4.31 -2.76 -12.94
C LEU A 191 -5.07 -2.83 -14.27
N GLN A 192 -4.82 -3.89 -15.01
CA GLN A 192 -5.50 -4.26 -16.24
C GLN A 192 -6.81 -4.98 -15.89
N SER A 193 -7.92 -4.38 -16.30
CA SER A 193 -9.28 -4.86 -16.06
C SER A 193 -10.07 -5.12 -17.34
N ASP A 194 -9.48 -4.92 -18.53
CA ASP A 194 -10.10 -5.25 -19.81
C ASP A 194 -10.26 -6.78 -19.93
N PRO A 195 -11.50 -7.31 -19.98
CA PRO A 195 -11.74 -8.75 -20.07
C PRO A 195 -11.09 -9.39 -21.29
N THR A 196 -10.97 -8.69 -22.41
CA THR A 196 -10.35 -9.21 -23.64
C THR A 196 -8.86 -9.43 -23.43
N ILE A 197 -8.16 -8.45 -22.84
CA ILE A 197 -6.71 -8.56 -22.56
C ILE A 197 -6.46 -9.64 -21.50
N LEU A 198 -7.32 -9.74 -20.48
CA LEU A 198 -7.20 -10.77 -19.45
C LEU A 198 -7.47 -12.17 -20.01
N TYR A 199 -8.41 -12.30 -20.96
CA TYR A 199 -8.70 -13.56 -21.63
C TYR A 199 -7.50 -14.05 -22.44
N GLU A 200 -6.86 -13.18 -23.22
CA GLU A 200 -5.64 -13.52 -23.97
C GLU A 200 -4.53 -14.04 -23.04
N LEU A 201 -4.37 -13.39 -21.88
CA LEU A 201 -3.41 -13.81 -20.86
C LEU A 201 -3.76 -15.18 -20.25
N CYS A 202 -5.05 -15.44 -19.99
CA CYS A 202 -5.53 -16.76 -19.58
C CYS A 202 -5.18 -17.82 -20.63
N GLN A 203 -5.50 -17.57 -21.91
CA GLN A 203 -5.23 -18.52 -22.99
C GLN A 203 -3.73 -18.79 -23.16
N GLN A 204 -2.86 -17.79 -22.99
CA GLN A 204 -1.41 -17.98 -23.02
C GLN A 204 -0.92 -18.92 -21.93
N VAL A 205 -1.44 -18.79 -20.71
CA VAL A 205 -1.04 -19.67 -19.59
C VAL A 205 -1.68 -21.05 -19.72
N LEU A 206 -2.97 -21.15 -20.04
CA LEU A 206 -3.69 -22.41 -20.16
C LEU A 206 -3.22 -23.24 -21.37
N GLY A 207 -2.84 -22.60 -22.48
CA GLY A 207 -2.29 -23.25 -23.66
C GLY A 207 -0.84 -23.75 -23.51
N ASN A 208 -0.18 -23.46 -22.39
CA ASN A 208 1.19 -23.91 -22.15
C ASN A 208 1.20 -25.39 -21.73
N SER A 209 1.88 -26.23 -22.52
CA SER A 209 1.98 -27.69 -22.29
C SER A 209 2.51 -28.08 -20.91
N LYS A 210 3.23 -27.19 -20.23
CA LYS A 210 3.68 -27.39 -18.85
C LYS A 210 2.54 -27.61 -17.85
N TYR A 211 1.32 -27.16 -18.14
CA TYR A 211 0.19 -27.21 -17.22
C TYR A 211 -0.86 -28.27 -17.54
N GLU A 212 -0.56 -29.21 -18.45
CA GLU A 212 -1.48 -30.26 -18.89
C GLU A 212 -2.02 -31.10 -17.72
N GLN A 213 -1.15 -31.50 -16.78
CA GLN A 213 -1.56 -32.26 -15.60
C GLN A 213 -2.52 -31.49 -14.68
N GLN A 214 -2.41 -30.17 -14.63
CA GLN A 214 -3.29 -29.31 -13.83
C GLN A 214 -4.64 -29.12 -14.51
N LEU A 215 -4.66 -29.03 -15.84
CA LEU A 215 -5.90 -29.03 -16.62
C LEU A 215 -6.65 -30.37 -16.49
N GLU A 216 -5.95 -31.50 -16.54
CA GLU A 216 -6.56 -32.80 -16.25
C GLU A 216 -7.12 -32.88 -14.83
N GLN A 217 -6.42 -32.32 -13.84
CA GLN A 217 -6.94 -32.22 -12.47
C GLN A 217 -8.20 -31.38 -12.40
N TYR A 218 -8.27 -30.26 -13.14
CA TYR A 218 -9.48 -29.44 -13.22
C TYR A 218 -10.65 -30.24 -13.81
N LYS A 219 -10.42 -30.96 -14.91
CA LYS A 219 -11.42 -31.83 -15.58
C LYS A 219 -11.98 -32.94 -14.67
N LYS A 220 -11.25 -33.37 -13.63
CA LYS A 220 -11.75 -34.36 -12.64
C LYS A 220 -12.87 -33.80 -11.74
N GLY A 221 -13.06 -32.48 -11.70
CA GLY A 221 -14.14 -31.85 -10.95
C GLY A 221 -14.00 -31.89 -9.42
N GLY A 222 -15.07 -31.50 -8.72
CA GLY A 222 -15.15 -31.51 -7.26
C GLY A 222 -14.12 -30.61 -6.59
N LYS A 223 -13.39 -31.13 -5.59
CA LYS A 223 -12.38 -30.38 -4.83
C LYS A 223 -11.21 -29.85 -5.67
N HIS A 224 -11.02 -30.39 -6.87
CA HIS A 224 -9.93 -30.00 -7.75
C HIS A 224 -10.20 -28.68 -8.48
N VAL A 225 -11.47 -28.33 -8.73
CA VAL A 225 -11.89 -27.10 -9.44
C VAL A 225 -11.30 -25.87 -8.73
N VAL A 226 -11.72 -25.63 -7.49
CA VAL A 226 -11.28 -24.46 -6.71
C VAL A 226 -9.76 -24.45 -6.49
N LYS A 227 -9.14 -25.63 -6.36
CA LYS A 227 -7.68 -25.73 -6.20
C LYS A 227 -6.95 -25.30 -7.48
N MET A 228 -7.44 -25.73 -8.64
CA MET A 228 -6.82 -25.41 -9.93
C MET A 228 -7.12 -23.98 -10.35
N GLU A 229 -8.32 -23.45 -10.08
CA GLU A 229 -8.62 -22.01 -10.26
C GLU A 229 -7.64 -21.14 -9.48
N LYS A 230 -7.43 -21.42 -8.19
CA LYS A 230 -6.43 -20.70 -7.37
C LYS A 230 -5.00 -20.86 -7.89
N PHE A 231 -4.65 -22.05 -8.37
CA PHE A 231 -3.33 -22.31 -8.95
C PHE A 231 -3.11 -21.46 -10.22
N PHE A 232 -4.04 -21.51 -11.18
CA PHE A 232 -3.93 -20.79 -12.44
C PHE A 232 -4.05 -19.28 -12.25
N LEU A 233 -4.92 -18.82 -11.35
CA LEU A 233 -4.98 -17.41 -10.95
C LEU A 233 -3.60 -16.93 -10.49
N GLY A 234 -2.92 -17.70 -9.63
CA GLY A 234 -1.56 -17.37 -9.20
C GLY A 234 -0.52 -17.35 -10.34
N LYS A 235 -0.63 -18.26 -11.32
CA LYS A 235 0.27 -18.27 -12.49
C LYS A 235 0.05 -17.09 -13.42
N ILE A 236 -1.21 -16.76 -13.68
CA ILE A 236 -1.57 -15.64 -14.56
C ILE A 236 -1.22 -14.30 -13.89
N MET A 237 -1.43 -14.18 -12.58
CA MET A 237 -0.98 -13.02 -11.80
C MET A 237 0.54 -12.83 -11.88
N ALA A 238 1.32 -13.91 -11.83
CA ALA A 238 2.77 -13.84 -12.02
C ALA A 238 3.17 -13.42 -13.44
N GLU A 239 2.50 -13.96 -14.46
CA GLU A 239 2.74 -13.63 -15.88
C GLU A 239 2.42 -12.15 -16.17
N SER A 240 1.33 -11.62 -15.61
CA SER A 240 0.98 -10.19 -15.69
C SER A 240 1.91 -9.28 -14.87
N ARG A 241 2.91 -9.82 -14.17
CA ARG A 241 3.78 -9.08 -13.24
C ARG A 241 3.00 -8.32 -12.16
N GLY A 242 1.86 -8.86 -11.74
CA GLY A 242 0.96 -8.26 -10.75
C GLY A 242 0.11 -7.10 -11.27
N ASN A 243 0.01 -6.93 -12.59
CA ASN A 243 -0.85 -5.93 -13.23
C ASN A 243 -2.26 -6.43 -13.52
N ALA A 244 -2.58 -7.73 -13.48
CA ALA A 244 -3.96 -8.16 -13.72
C ALA A 244 -4.87 -7.83 -12.52
N HIS A 245 -6.08 -7.32 -12.78
CA HIS A 245 -7.07 -7.07 -11.73
C HIS A 245 -7.59 -8.42 -11.17
N PRO A 246 -7.42 -8.73 -9.87
CA PRO A 246 -7.68 -10.07 -9.35
C PRO A 246 -9.11 -10.58 -9.52
N GLU A 247 -10.11 -9.72 -9.26
CA GLU A 247 -11.53 -10.12 -9.33
C GLU A 247 -11.97 -10.38 -10.78
N VAL A 248 -11.74 -9.41 -11.68
CA VAL A 248 -12.01 -9.59 -13.12
C VAL A 248 -11.26 -10.77 -13.71
N LEU A 249 -9.98 -10.96 -13.33
CA LEU A 249 -9.21 -12.10 -13.80
C LEU A 249 -9.80 -13.42 -13.31
N ALA A 250 -10.27 -13.49 -12.05
CA ALA A 250 -10.88 -14.71 -11.53
C ALA A 250 -12.15 -15.09 -12.33
N ASP A 251 -12.97 -14.11 -12.68
CA ASP A 251 -14.18 -14.32 -13.50
C ASP A 251 -13.82 -14.79 -14.92
N VAL A 252 -12.89 -14.09 -15.59
CA VAL A 252 -12.44 -14.44 -16.94
C VAL A 252 -11.75 -15.81 -16.98
N LEU A 253 -10.92 -16.12 -15.98
CA LEU A 253 -10.26 -17.42 -15.85
C LEU A 253 -11.28 -18.55 -15.68
N LYS A 254 -12.32 -18.33 -14.86
CA LYS A 254 -13.36 -19.32 -14.64
C LYS A 254 -14.06 -19.67 -15.95
N CYS A 255 -14.49 -18.68 -16.72
CA CYS A 255 -15.09 -18.91 -18.04
C CYS A 255 -14.11 -19.63 -18.99
N SER A 256 -12.84 -19.22 -19.01
CA SER A 256 -11.80 -19.85 -19.86
C SER A 256 -11.57 -21.32 -19.52
N LEU A 257 -11.66 -21.70 -18.25
CA LEU A 257 -11.50 -23.08 -17.80
C LEU A 257 -12.76 -23.92 -18.09
N GLU A 258 -13.96 -23.37 -17.94
CA GLU A 258 -15.22 -24.02 -18.30
C GLU A 258 -15.28 -24.34 -19.81
N GLU A 259 -14.86 -23.40 -20.67
CA GLU A 259 -14.73 -23.60 -22.12
C GLU A 259 -13.82 -24.79 -22.49
N LEU A 260 -12.77 -25.08 -21.69
CA LEU A 260 -11.86 -26.21 -21.94
C LEU A 260 -12.42 -27.57 -21.51
N VAL A 261 -13.47 -27.58 -20.69
CA VAL A 261 -14.17 -28.80 -20.26
C VAL A 261 -15.28 -29.14 -21.23
N ASP A 262 -15.95 -28.12 -21.78
CA ASP A 262 -17.06 -28.27 -22.73
C ASP A 262 -16.61 -28.65 -24.16
N ASN A 263 -15.33 -28.40 -24.49
CA ASN A 263 -14.66 -28.81 -25.74
C ASN A 263 -13.85 -30.11 -25.57
#